data_AF-A0AAD1DT46-F1
#
_entry.id   AF-A0AAD1DT46-F1
#
_cell.length_a   1.000
_cell.length_b   1.000
_cell.length_c   1.000
_cell.angle_alpha   90.00
_cell.angle_beta   90.00
_cell.angle_gamma   90.00
#
_symmetry.space_group_name_H-M   'P 1'
#
loop_
_entity.id
_entity.type
_entity.pdbx_description
1 polymer ?
#
loop_
_entity_poly.entity_id
_entity_poly.type
_entity_poly.pdbx_seq_one_letter_code
_entity_poly.pdbx_strand_id
1 'polypeptide(L)'
;MNKLFLWAGIILSTSLYSQENISFDRATQLFDFIEVSFKLENKPNDKFHLIKFDTITASAKKGILLIENGDIKNIYRRANILARYELPKEPLKTVNAKGIVKYFKPSKENNSYFILGKVQDLKKDVNLIDKSILVKNSRLYFGIVSIESANKTFKDFISHKSNQGKSVDFNDYDLIIAVINDKEHEIIPVVTSMDDELDFGYHNITIKDPKTGIVYTFYKINKSMTTKQRGDIPLELFIENEESVQKIPFDFKNFQVKQ
;
A
#
# COMPACT_ATOMS: atom_id res chain seq x y z
N MET A 1 -18.75 -44.87 -23.59
CA MET A 1 -17.62 -43.93 -23.71
C MET A 1 -17.83 -42.63 -22.90
N ASN A 2 -18.50 -42.67 -21.73
CA ASN A 2 -18.99 -41.44 -21.06
C ASN A 2 -18.57 -41.25 -19.59
N LYS A 3 -17.74 -42.13 -19.01
CA LYS A 3 -17.27 -41.95 -17.62
C LYS A 3 -15.90 -41.25 -17.55
N LEU A 4 -14.98 -41.56 -18.47
CA LEU A 4 -13.65 -40.93 -18.51
C LEU A 4 -13.70 -39.42 -18.82
N PHE A 5 -14.62 -38.98 -19.68
CA PHE A 5 -14.80 -37.55 -19.98
C PHE A 5 -15.39 -36.74 -18.81
N LEU A 6 -16.21 -37.36 -17.96
CA LEU A 6 -16.79 -36.70 -16.79
C LEU A 6 -15.72 -36.43 -15.72
N TRP A 7 -14.80 -37.38 -15.52
CA TRP A 7 -13.67 -37.22 -14.59
C TRP A 7 -12.62 -36.23 -15.10
N ALA A 8 -12.35 -36.20 -16.42
CA ALA A 8 -11.51 -35.17 -17.02
C ALA A 8 -12.11 -33.76 -16.87
N GLY A 9 -13.43 -33.62 -17.01
CA GLY A 9 -14.13 -32.35 -16.78
C GLY A 9 -14.06 -31.85 -15.33
N ILE A 10 -14.15 -32.76 -14.35
CA ILE A 10 -14.04 -32.41 -12.92
C ILE A 10 -12.60 -31.98 -12.57
N ILE A 11 -11.58 -32.70 -13.05
CA ILE A 11 -10.16 -32.37 -12.79
C ILE A 11 -9.75 -31.05 -13.47
N LEU A 12 -10.27 -30.76 -14.68
CA LEU A 12 -10.07 -29.48 -15.36
C LEU A 12 -10.81 -28.33 -14.64
N SER A 13 -11.99 -28.58 -14.08
CA SER A 13 -12.72 -27.56 -13.32
C SER A 13 -12.05 -27.18 -11.98
N THR A 14 -11.38 -28.13 -11.32
CA THR A 14 -10.63 -27.87 -10.08
C THR A 14 -9.25 -27.24 -10.31
N SER A 15 -8.67 -27.41 -11.50
CA SER A 15 -7.37 -26.80 -11.85
C SER A 15 -7.50 -25.40 -12.46
N LEU A 16 -8.71 -24.98 -12.85
CA LEU A 16 -9.01 -23.63 -13.38
C LEU A 16 -9.34 -22.60 -12.29
N TYR A 17 -9.49 -23.03 -11.03
CA TYR A 17 -9.64 -22.13 -9.89
C TYR A 17 -8.60 -22.49 -8.83
N SER A 18 -7.35 -22.08 -9.05
CA SER A 18 -6.47 -21.79 -7.90
C SER A 18 -7.14 -20.63 -7.15
N GLN A 19 -8.06 -20.94 -6.25
CA GLN A 19 -8.65 -19.96 -5.37
C GLN A 19 -7.50 -19.32 -4.60
N GLU A 20 -7.26 -18.05 -4.87
CA GLU A 20 -6.25 -17.23 -4.22
C GLU A 20 -6.48 -17.30 -2.70
N ASN A 21 -5.63 -18.05 -2.01
CA ASN A 21 -5.77 -18.31 -0.58
C ASN A 21 -4.77 -17.48 0.19
N ILE A 22 -5.26 -16.81 1.24
CA ILE A 22 -4.35 -16.25 2.25
C ILE A 22 -3.70 -17.43 2.97
N SER A 23 -2.40 -17.32 3.23
CA SER A 23 -1.68 -18.22 4.12
C SER A 23 -1.07 -17.41 5.26
N PHE A 24 -1.12 -18.00 6.44
CA PHE A 24 -0.43 -17.49 7.61
C PHE A 24 1.05 -17.86 7.51
N ASP A 25 1.92 -16.86 7.51
CA ASP A 25 3.36 -17.05 7.37
C ASP A 25 4.03 -17.28 8.74
N ARG A 26 3.80 -16.36 9.69
CA ARG A 26 4.37 -16.46 11.04
C ARG A 26 3.65 -15.56 12.05
N ALA A 27 3.75 -15.95 13.32
CA ALA A 27 3.62 -15.06 14.47
C ALA A 27 4.95 -15.03 15.22
N THR A 28 5.43 -13.84 15.53
CA THR A 28 6.67 -13.66 16.28
C THR A 28 6.47 -12.62 17.37
N GLN A 29 6.87 -12.97 18.58
CA GLN A 29 7.01 -12.01 19.66
C GLN A 29 8.37 -11.32 19.50
N LEU A 30 8.33 -9.99 19.41
CA LEU A 30 9.50 -9.12 19.44
C LEU A 30 9.50 -8.36 20.78
N PHE A 31 10.54 -7.55 21.03
CA PHE A 31 10.80 -6.93 22.34
C PHE A 31 9.55 -6.27 22.97
N ASP A 32 8.78 -5.51 22.19
CA ASP A 32 7.67 -4.68 22.64
C ASP A 32 6.34 -4.95 21.90
N PHE A 33 6.31 -5.85 20.91
CA PHE A 33 5.11 -6.17 20.15
C PHE A 33 5.08 -7.61 19.62
N ILE A 34 3.90 -8.06 19.22
CA ILE A 34 3.68 -9.30 18.47
C ILE A 34 3.41 -8.93 17.01
N GLU A 35 4.20 -9.50 16.10
CA GLU A 35 3.98 -9.39 14.66
C GLU A 35 3.27 -10.65 14.14
N VAL A 36 2.19 -10.46 13.39
CA VAL A 36 1.56 -11.51 12.59
C VAL A 36 1.72 -11.20 11.11
N SER A 37 2.15 -12.19 10.34
CA SER A 37 2.54 -12.08 8.95
C SER A 37 1.66 -12.99 8.09
N PHE A 38 1.12 -12.45 7.01
CA PHE A 38 0.27 -13.17 6.06
C PHE A 38 0.77 -12.92 4.65
N LYS A 39 0.59 -13.91 3.78
CA LYS A 39 0.91 -13.81 2.35
C LYS A 39 -0.22 -14.38 1.53
N LEU A 40 -0.30 -13.98 0.27
CA LEU A 40 -1.20 -14.60 -0.69
C LEU A 40 -0.44 -15.72 -1.41
N GLU A 41 -0.99 -16.94 -1.39
CA GLU A 41 -0.38 -18.07 -2.07
C GLU A 41 -0.36 -17.86 -3.59
N ASN A 42 0.75 -18.23 -4.23
CA ASN A 42 0.94 -18.15 -5.68
C ASN A 42 0.76 -16.75 -6.29
N LYS A 43 0.83 -15.68 -5.48
CA LYS A 43 0.78 -14.30 -5.96
C LYS A 43 2.08 -13.94 -6.71
N PRO A 44 2.01 -13.39 -7.93
CA PRO A 44 3.18 -12.82 -8.60
C PRO A 44 3.82 -11.70 -7.77
N ASN A 45 5.12 -11.49 -7.92
CA ASN A 45 5.85 -10.48 -7.14
C ASN A 45 6.03 -9.14 -7.88
N ASP A 46 5.32 -8.92 -8.98
CA ASP A 46 5.38 -7.66 -9.71
C ASP A 46 4.47 -6.58 -9.08
N LYS A 47 4.56 -5.37 -9.62
CA LYS A 47 3.84 -4.18 -9.15
C LYS A 47 2.32 -4.24 -9.35
N PHE A 48 1.80 -5.12 -10.21
CA PHE A 48 0.37 -5.25 -10.50
C PHE A 48 -0.36 -6.23 -9.58
N HIS A 49 0.32 -6.76 -8.56
CA HIS A 49 -0.26 -7.72 -7.62
C HIS A 49 -0.03 -7.29 -6.18
N LEU A 50 -0.97 -6.50 -5.65
CA LEU A 50 -0.83 -5.83 -4.35
C LEU A 50 -1.84 -6.33 -3.33
N ILE A 51 -1.39 -6.55 -2.10
CA ILE A 51 -2.28 -6.95 -0.99
C ILE A 51 -2.21 -5.96 0.18
N LYS A 52 -3.34 -5.74 0.84
CA LYS A 52 -3.45 -5.02 2.11
C LYS A 52 -4.54 -5.66 2.98
N PHE A 53 -4.57 -5.37 4.26
CA PHE A 53 -5.74 -5.75 5.07
C PHE A 53 -6.93 -4.89 4.66
N ASP A 54 -8.13 -5.45 4.55
CA ASP A 54 -9.35 -4.65 4.70
C ASP A 54 -9.66 -4.55 6.19
N THR A 55 -9.63 -5.71 6.84
CA THR A 55 -9.84 -5.88 8.28
C THR A 55 -8.93 -6.99 8.80
N ILE A 56 -8.53 -6.90 10.06
CA ILE A 56 -7.85 -7.98 10.77
C ILE A 56 -8.15 -7.88 12.26
N THR A 57 -8.40 -9.03 12.87
CA THR A 57 -8.55 -9.16 14.32
C THR A 57 -7.71 -10.35 14.78
N ALA A 58 -6.80 -10.10 15.72
CA ALA A 58 -6.00 -11.15 16.36
C ALA A 58 -6.45 -11.36 17.82
N SER A 59 -6.46 -12.61 18.27
CA SER A 59 -6.88 -12.98 19.63
C SER A 59 -6.05 -14.13 20.19
N ALA A 60 -5.91 -14.18 21.50
CA ALA A 60 -5.37 -15.33 22.21
C ALA A 60 -6.36 -16.51 22.19
N LYS A 61 -5.90 -17.71 22.59
CA LYS A 61 -6.69 -18.96 22.60
C LYS A 61 -8.05 -18.85 23.33
N LYS A 62 -8.16 -17.97 24.34
CA LYS A 62 -9.39 -17.74 25.12
C LYS A 62 -10.32 -16.66 24.52
N GLY A 63 -10.07 -16.19 23.30
CA GLY A 63 -10.84 -15.12 22.66
C GLY A 63 -10.53 -13.72 23.20
N ILE A 64 -9.54 -13.59 24.09
CA ILE A 64 -9.02 -12.31 24.54
C ILE A 64 -8.39 -11.62 23.34
N LEU A 65 -8.93 -10.48 22.94
CA LEU A 65 -8.39 -9.67 21.86
C LEU A 65 -6.95 -9.29 22.20
N LEU A 66 -6.04 -9.44 21.24
CA LEU A 66 -4.76 -8.78 21.34
C LEU A 66 -5.06 -7.28 21.22
N ILE A 67 -4.53 -6.48 22.15
CA ILE A 67 -4.83 -5.04 22.22
C ILE A 67 -4.61 -4.46 20.83
N GLU A 68 -5.67 -3.90 20.26
CA GLU A 68 -5.63 -3.28 18.93
C GLU A 68 -4.59 -2.17 18.98
N ASN A 69 -3.51 -2.31 18.21
CA ASN A 69 -2.75 -1.14 17.86
C ASN A 69 -3.60 -0.37 16.83
N GLY A 70 -3.94 0.88 17.14
CA GLY A 70 -4.65 1.78 16.23
C GLY A 70 -3.90 2.07 14.93
N ASP A 71 -2.64 1.63 14.82
CA ASP A 71 -1.75 1.90 13.69
C ASP A 71 -1.31 0.64 12.94
N ILE A 72 -2.21 -0.31 12.65
CA ILE A 72 -1.94 -1.24 11.54
C ILE A 72 -1.81 -0.37 10.29
N LYS A 73 -0.56 -0.11 9.86
CA LYS A 73 -0.27 0.61 8.62
C LYS A 73 -0.85 -0.19 7.46
N ASN A 74 -2.09 0.12 7.14
CA ASN A 74 -2.87 -0.57 6.15
C ASN A 74 -2.52 -0.03 4.76
N ILE A 75 -1.32 -0.37 4.31
CA ILE A 75 -0.79 0.03 3.02
C ILE A 75 -0.72 -1.19 2.11
N TYR A 76 -0.87 -0.96 0.80
CA TYR A 76 -0.63 -1.98 -0.20
C TYR A 76 0.82 -2.46 -0.19
N ARG A 77 1.01 -3.77 -0.31
CA ARG A 77 2.32 -4.43 -0.35
C ARG A 77 2.36 -5.45 -1.48
N ARG A 78 3.53 -5.56 -2.13
CA ARG A 78 3.88 -6.69 -3.00
C ARG A 78 4.24 -7.93 -2.21
N ALA A 79 4.79 -7.73 -1.01
CA ALA A 79 5.21 -8.79 -0.11
C ALA A 79 4.11 -9.11 0.93
N ASN A 80 4.50 -9.83 1.98
CA ASN A 80 3.62 -10.14 3.10
C ASN A 80 3.02 -8.87 3.73
N ILE A 81 1.78 -9.00 4.17
CA ILE A 81 1.11 -7.99 4.99
C ILE A 81 1.31 -8.34 6.47
N LEU A 82 1.55 -7.32 7.27
CA LEU A 82 1.95 -7.45 8.66
C LEU A 82 0.99 -6.66 9.54
N ALA A 83 0.56 -7.24 10.64
CA ALA A 83 -0.10 -6.51 11.72
C ALA A 83 0.72 -6.66 13.00
N ARG A 84 0.86 -5.56 13.74
CA ARG A 84 1.62 -5.50 14.98
C ARG A 84 0.69 -5.14 16.12
N TYR A 85 0.72 -5.94 17.17
CA TYR A 85 -0.11 -5.78 18.35
C TYR A 85 0.80 -5.54 19.55
N GLU A 86 0.35 -4.71 20.49
CA GLU A 86 1.08 -4.53 21.75
C GLU A 86 1.28 -5.86 22.47
N LEU A 87 2.40 -5.98 23.16
CA LEU A 87 2.69 -7.19 23.92
C LEU A 87 1.66 -7.38 25.05
N PRO A 88 0.96 -8.53 25.12
CA PRO A 88 0.06 -8.82 26.23
C PRO A 88 0.85 -9.01 27.53
N LYS A 89 0.20 -8.78 28.67
CA LYS A 89 0.80 -8.94 30.01
C LYS A 89 1.28 -10.37 30.29
N GLU A 90 0.60 -11.36 29.72
CA GLU A 90 0.98 -12.78 29.84
C GLU A 90 1.63 -13.27 28.54
N PRO A 91 2.64 -14.15 28.61
CA PRO A 91 3.27 -14.72 27.43
C PRO A 91 2.26 -15.39 26.48
N LEU A 92 2.19 -14.90 25.24
CA LEU A 92 1.28 -15.45 24.24
C LEU A 92 1.92 -16.68 23.58
N LYS A 93 1.35 -17.88 23.82
CA LYS A 93 1.81 -19.12 23.16
C LYS A 93 1.21 -19.32 21.78
N THR A 94 -0.05 -18.93 21.60
CA THR A 94 -0.77 -19.10 20.34
C THR A 94 -1.66 -17.91 20.03
N VAL A 95 -1.85 -17.64 18.74
CA VAL A 95 -2.71 -16.60 18.20
C VAL A 95 -3.74 -17.19 17.24
N ASN A 96 -4.95 -16.65 17.28
CA ASN A 96 -5.96 -16.79 16.25
C ASN A 96 -6.05 -15.47 15.50
N ALA A 97 -6.22 -15.50 14.19
CA ALA A 97 -6.41 -14.29 13.39
C ALA A 97 -7.49 -14.49 12.33
N LYS A 98 -8.40 -13.54 12.21
CA LYS A 98 -9.44 -13.53 11.18
C LYS A 98 -9.56 -12.15 10.56
N GLY A 99 -10.08 -12.07 9.34
CA GLY A 99 -10.24 -10.80 8.66
C GLY A 99 -10.51 -10.95 7.17
N ILE A 100 -10.27 -9.86 6.45
CA ILE A 100 -10.40 -9.77 5.00
C ILE A 100 -9.14 -9.11 4.46
N VAL A 101 -8.57 -9.68 3.41
CA VAL A 101 -7.49 -9.08 2.62
C VAL A 101 -8.08 -8.50 1.34
N LYS A 102 -7.69 -7.27 1.00
CA LYS A 102 -7.90 -6.72 -0.34
C LYS A 102 -6.73 -7.14 -1.21
N TYR A 103 -7.02 -7.85 -2.29
CA TYR A 103 -6.07 -8.15 -3.35
C TYR A 103 -6.40 -7.30 -4.58
N PHE A 104 -5.52 -6.35 -4.86
CA PHE A 104 -5.66 -5.37 -5.92
C PHE A 104 -4.82 -5.78 -7.13
N LYS A 105 -5.50 -5.90 -8.26
CA LYS A 105 -4.97 -6.25 -9.58
C LYS A 105 -5.22 -5.09 -10.55
N PRO A 106 -4.43 -3.99 -10.47
CA PRO A 106 -4.59 -2.85 -11.36
C PRO A 106 -4.36 -3.24 -12.82
N SER A 107 -5.24 -2.78 -13.70
CA SER A 107 -5.15 -3.00 -15.14
C SER A 107 -5.76 -1.84 -15.92
N LYS A 108 -5.38 -1.71 -17.20
CA LYS A 108 -5.97 -0.68 -18.07
C LYS A 108 -7.42 -1.02 -18.39
N GLU A 109 -7.71 -2.30 -18.56
CA GLU A 109 -9.02 -2.85 -18.88
C GLU A 109 -10.04 -2.53 -17.79
N ASN A 110 -9.63 -2.59 -16.52
CA ASN A 110 -10.46 -2.28 -15.35
C ASN A 110 -10.36 -0.80 -14.93
N ASN A 111 -9.81 0.09 -15.77
CA ASN A 111 -9.64 1.53 -15.46
C ASN A 111 -8.99 1.80 -14.09
N SER A 112 -7.99 1.00 -13.72
CA SER A 112 -7.29 1.06 -12.42
C SER A 112 -5.79 1.24 -12.56
N TYR A 113 -5.26 1.29 -13.79
CA TYR A 113 -3.86 1.55 -14.11
C TYR A 113 -3.73 2.60 -15.22
N PHE A 114 -2.96 3.66 -14.95
CA PHE A 114 -2.72 4.77 -15.85
C PHE A 114 -1.23 5.05 -15.99
N ILE A 115 -0.77 5.22 -17.23
CA ILE A 115 0.57 5.71 -17.53
C ILE A 115 0.45 7.22 -17.72
N LEU A 116 1.12 8.00 -16.87
CA LEU A 116 1.03 9.46 -16.92
C LEU A 116 2.11 10.06 -17.81
N GLY A 117 3.27 9.42 -17.91
CA GLY A 117 4.43 9.92 -18.66
C GLY A 117 5.55 10.36 -17.73
N LYS A 118 6.45 11.22 -18.20
CA LYS A 118 7.59 11.69 -17.39
C LYS A 118 7.21 12.93 -16.59
N VAL A 119 7.87 13.15 -15.45
CA VAL A 119 7.65 14.33 -14.59
C VAL A 119 7.75 15.64 -15.35
N GLN A 120 8.69 15.78 -16.29
CA GLN A 120 8.86 17.01 -17.08
C GLN A 120 7.70 17.29 -18.04
N ASP A 121 6.97 16.25 -18.47
CA ASP A 121 5.85 16.35 -19.41
C ASP A 121 4.53 16.61 -18.68
N LEU A 122 4.52 16.51 -17.34
CA LEU A 122 3.33 16.62 -16.50
C LEU A 122 3.21 18.01 -15.90
N LYS A 123 2.00 18.56 -15.95
CA LYS A 123 1.70 19.84 -15.32
C LYS A 123 1.74 19.70 -13.80
N LYS A 124 2.50 20.58 -13.15
CA LYS A 124 2.59 20.64 -11.67
C LYS A 124 1.44 21.46 -11.09
N ASP A 125 1.15 21.21 -9.82
CA ASP A 125 0.18 21.93 -8.98
C ASP A 125 -1.26 21.88 -9.52
N VAL A 126 -1.62 20.76 -10.16
CA VAL A 126 -2.98 20.48 -10.64
C VAL A 126 -3.37 19.03 -10.34
N ASN A 127 -4.68 18.74 -10.35
CA ASN A 127 -5.17 17.37 -10.32
C ASN A 127 -4.94 16.70 -11.69
N LEU A 128 -4.17 15.61 -11.70
CA LEU A 128 -3.80 14.84 -12.88
C LEU A 128 -4.73 13.63 -13.11
N ILE A 129 -5.73 13.41 -12.25
CA ILE A 129 -6.73 12.35 -12.45
C ILE A 129 -7.69 12.76 -13.58
N ASP A 130 -7.98 11.82 -14.47
CA ASP A 130 -8.91 12.04 -15.58
C ASP A 130 -10.31 12.45 -15.06
N LYS A 131 -10.92 13.44 -15.72
CA LYS A 131 -12.23 13.97 -15.32
C LYS A 131 -13.31 12.90 -15.27
N SER A 132 -13.28 11.91 -16.17
CA SER A 132 -14.25 10.81 -16.20
C SER A 132 -14.22 9.98 -14.92
N ILE A 133 -13.06 9.81 -14.29
CA ILE A 133 -12.90 9.12 -13.00
C ILE A 133 -13.43 10.02 -11.87
N LEU A 134 -13.15 11.32 -11.93
CA LEU A 134 -13.60 12.29 -10.94
C LEU A 134 -15.12 12.50 -10.92
N VAL A 135 -15.86 12.17 -11.99
CA VAL A 135 -17.32 12.25 -12.00
C VAL A 135 -17.93 11.38 -10.90
N LYS A 136 -17.39 10.16 -10.70
CA LYS A 136 -17.83 9.26 -9.64
C LYS A 136 -17.10 9.52 -8.32
N ASN A 137 -15.86 9.99 -8.39
CA ASN A 137 -14.96 10.11 -7.25
C ASN A 137 -14.40 11.54 -7.10
N SER A 138 -15.30 12.51 -6.89
CA SER A 138 -14.99 13.95 -6.95
C SER A 138 -13.95 14.45 -5.93
N ARG A 139 -13.64 13.65 -4.90
CA ARG A 139 -12.67 13.99 -3.85
C ARG A 139 -11.27 13.46 -4.12
N LEU A 140 -11.11 12.56 -5.09
CA LEU A 140 -9.80 12.02 -5.42
C LEU A 140 -8.90 13.12 -5.99
N TYR A 141 -7.66 13.12 -5.52
CA TYR A 141 -6.64 14.03 -5.99
C TYR A 141 -5.33 13.29 -6.15
N PHE A 142 -4.69 13.46 -7.29
CA PHE A 142 -3.30 13.10 -7.51
C PHE A 142 -2.63 14.23 -8.26
N GLY A 143 -1.49 14.72 -7.76
CA GLY A 143 -0.75 15.78 -8.43
C GLY A 143 0.73 15.78 -8.09
N ILE A 144 1.53 16.33 -8.99
CA ILE A 144 2.95 16.63 -8.75
C ILE A 144 3.04 18.05 -8.24
N VAL A 145 3.74 18.26 -7.13
CA VAL A 145 3.88 19.58 -6.51
C VAL A 145 5.19 20.21 -6.94
N SER A 146 5.15 21.49 -7.31
CA SER A 146 6.37 22.25 -7.60
C SER A 146 7.13 22.57 -6.30
N ILE A 147 8.44 22.79 -6.41
CA ILE A 147 9.27 23.14 -5.26
C ILE A 147 8.84 24.50 -4.70
N GLU A 148 8.46 25.42 -5.59
CA GLU A 148 7.93 26.74 -5.25
C GLU A 148 6.64 26.63 -4.42
N SER A 149 5.69 25.80 -4.87
CA SER A 149 4.44 25.55 -4.15
C SER A 149 4.67 24.85 -2.81
N ALA A 150 5.61 23.89 -2.75
CA ALA A 150 5.98 23.23 -1.51
C ALA A 150 6.60 24.21 -0.49
N ASN A 151 7.58 25.01 -0.90
CA ASN A 151 8.22 26.02 -0.05
C ASN A 151 7.20 27.05 0.45
N LYS A 152 6.21 27.44 -0.38
CA LYS A 152 5.14 28.35 0.04
C LYS A 152 4.18 27.71 1.04
N THR A 153 3.79 26.46 0.80
CA THR A 153 2.78 25.74 1.60
C THR A 153 3.33 25.33 2.97
N PHE A 154 4.59 24.91 3.01
CA PHE A 154 5.24 24.35 4.20
C PHE A 154 6.36 25.23 4.75
N LYS A 155 6.35 26.53 4.45
CA LYS A 155 7.39 27.49 4.91
C LYS A 155 7.68 27.45 6.42
N ASP A 156 6.66 27.16 7.23
CA ASP A 156 6.74 27.15 8.69
C ASP A 156 6.89 25.71 9.25
N PHE A 157 7.07 24.71 8.39
CA PHE A 157 7.18 23.31 8.80
C PHE A 157 8.54 23.01 9.42
N ILE A 158 8.52 22.49 10.65
CA ILE A 158 9.72 22.10 11.40
C ILE A 158 9.69 20.58 11.62
N SER A 159 10.75 19.90 11.21
CA SER A 159 10.87 18.44 11.42
C SER A 159 11.50 18.13 12.77
N HIS A 160 10.69 17.64 13.71
CA HIS A 160 11.14 17.20 15.03
C HIS A 160 11.78 15.81 15.04
N LYS A 161 11.80 15.08 13.90
CA LYS A 161 12.48 13.78 13.78
C LYS A 161 14.01 13.89 13.78
N SER A 162 14.54 15.03 13.36
CA SER A 162 15.93 15.38 13.64
C SER A 162 15.94 16.02 15.02
N ASN A 163 16.77 15.55 15.96
CA ASN A 163 16.97 16.16 17.29
C ASN A 163 17.56 17.59 17.24
N GLN A 164 17.32 18.33 16.15
CA GLN A 164 17.90 19.64 15.85
C GLN A 164 16.84 20.69 15.49
N GLY A 165 15.54 20.35 15.45
CA GLY A 165 14.47 21.33 15.20
C GLY A 165 14.67 22.12 13.91
N LYS A 166 15.22 21.49 12.87
CA LYS A 166 15.59 22.15 11.62
C LYS A 166 14.39 22.27 10.68
N SER A 167 14.33 23.40 9.98
CA SER A 167 13.51 23.55 8.78
C SER A 167 13.91 22.49 7.76
N VAL A 168 12.92 21.93 7.06
CA VAL A 168 13.17 21.03 5.94
C VAL A 168 13.51 21.88 4.72
N ASP A 169 14.62 21.58 4.03
CA ASP A 169 14.89 22.15 2.71
C ASP A 169 14.18 21.29 1.65
N PHE A 170 13.09 21.82 1.09
CA PHE A 170 12.33 21.07 0.09
C PHE A 170 13.03 20.94 -1.27
N ASN A 171 14.09 21.74 -1.52
CA ASN A 171 14.90 21.61 -2.73
C ASN A 171 15.72 20.32 -2.77
N ASP A 172 15.93 19.70 -1.61
CA ASP A 172 16.63 18.44 -1.50
C ASP A 172 15.84 17.29 -2.11
N TYR A 173 14.51 17.39 -2.24
CA TYR A 173 13.71 16.28 -2.78
C TYR A 173 13.69 16.26 -4.31
N ASP A 174 13.57 15.04 -4.84
CA ASP A 174 13.64 14.81 -6.28
C ASP A 174 12.25 14.80 -6.92
N LEU A 175 11.22 14.44 -6.15
CA LEU A 175 9.82 14.40 -6.56
C LEU A 175 8.91 14.70 -5.36
N ILE A 176 7.86 15.48 -5.56
CA ILE A 176 6.85 15.77 -4.53
C ILE A 176 5.50 15.37 -5.09
N ILE A 177 4.84 14.41 -4.44
CA ILE A 177 3.52 13.92 -4.83
C ILE A 177 2.51 14.36 -3.77
N ALA A 178 1.33 14.79 -4.20
CA ALA A 178 0.19 15.08 -3.36
C ALA A 178 -0.98 14.15 -3.71
N VAL A 179 -1.56 13.50 -2.69
CA VAL A 179 -2.71 12.59 -2.84
C VAL A 179 -3.84 12.92 -1.88
N ILE A 180 -5.07 12.76 -2.35
CA ILE A 180 -6.26 12.57 -1.51
C ILE A 180 -6.93 11.27 -1.95
N ASN A 181 -7.00 10.33 -1.02
CA ASN A 181 -7.83 9.12 -1.16
C ASN A 181 -9.27 9.43 -0.74
N ASP A 182 -10.21 8.64 -1.23
CA ASP A 182 -11.56 8.60 -0.67
C ASP A 182 -11.77 7.30 0.12
N LYS A 183 -13.00 7.07 0.61
CA LYS A 183 -13.29 5.90 1.46
C LYS A 183 -13.25 4.57 0.70
N GLU A 184 -13.47 4.61 -0.60
CA GLU A 184 -13.65 3.43 -1.45
C GLU A 184 -12.45 3.22 -2.38
N HIS A 185 -11.76 4.31 -2.74
CA HIS A 185 -10.68 4.33 -3.72
C HIS A 185 -9.40 4.89 -3.08
N GLU A 186 -8.38 4.04 -3.03
CA GLU A 186 -7.01 4.42 -2.68
C GLU A 186 -6.19 4.68 -3.96
N ILE A 187 -5.40 5.76 -3.93
CA ILE A 187 -4.46 6.11 -4.99
C ILE A 187 -3.08 5.59 -4.61
N ILE A 188 -2.45 4.85 -5.52
CA ILE A 188 -1.08 4.37 -5.38
C ILE A 188 -0.23 4.93 -6.52
N PRO A 189 0.60 5.96 -6.25
CA PRO A 189 1.60 6.44 -7.19
C PRO A 189 2.70 5.40 -7.40
N VAL A 190 3.14 5.23 -8.65
CA VAL A 190 4.21 4.28 -9.01
C VAL A 190 5.29 4.99 -9.80
N VAL A 191 6.54 4.82 -9.37
CA VAL A 191 7.74 5.30 -10.07
C VAL A 191 8.51 4.09 -10.60
N THR A 192 8.52 3.90 -11.92
CA THR A 192 9.02 2.65 -12.53
C THR A 192 10.53 2.52 -12.61
N SER A 193 11.28 3.59 -12.33
CA SER A 193 12.74 3.55 -12.35
C SER A 193 13.38 2.94 -11.09
N MET A 194 12.58 2.41 -10.16
CA MET A 194 13.02 1.89 -8.87
C MET A 194 12.49 0.46 -8.65
N ASP A 195 13.20 -0.57 -9.12
CA ASP A 195 13.02 -2.01 -8.83
C ASP A 195 11.59 -2.47 -8.40
N ASP A 196 10.58 -1.98 -9.14
CA ASP A 196 9.15 -2.11 -8.87
C ASP A 196 8.71 -1.82 -7.40
N GLU A 197 9.53 -1.18 -6.57
CA GLU A 197 9.25 -0.91 -5.15
C GLU A 197 8.09 0.06 -4.96
N LEU A 198 7.11 -0.32 -4.13
CA LEU A 198 5.99 0.57 -3.75
C LEU A 198 6.46 1.69 -2.80
N ASP A 199 7.38 1.37 -1.89
CA ASP A 199 8.07 2.33 -1.04
C ASP A 199 9.42 2.64 -1.69
N PHE A 200 9.44 3.57 -2.63
CA PHE A 200 10.65 3.93 -3.38
C PHE A 200 11.36 5.13 -2.74
N GLY A 201 12.70 5.13 -2.73
CA GLY A 201 13.51 6.22 -2.18
C GLY A 201 14.06 5.96 -0.78
N TYR A 202 15.17 6.61 -0.45
CA TYR A 202 15.97 6.29 0.73
C TYR A 202 15.73 7.25 1.91
N HIS A 203 15.21 8.46 1.67
CA HIS A 203 14.87 9.44 2.71
C HIS A 203 13.58 10.19 2.33
N ASN A 204 12.43 9.56 2.54
CA ASN A 204 11.15 10.17 2.25
C ASN A 204 10.55 10.86 3.48
N ILE A 205 9.85 11.96 3.27
CA ILE A 205 9.01 12.60 4.29
C ILE A 205 7.57 12.58 3.79
N THR A 206 6.65 12.21 4.67
CA THR A 206 5.21 12.32 4.42
C THR A 206 4.61 13.34 5.38
N ILE A 207 3.91 14.33 4.84
CA ILE A 207 3.22 15.39 5.57
C ILE A 207 1.75 15.34 5.20
N LYS A 208 0.87 15.24 6.19
CA LYS A 208 -0.58 15.38 5.97
C LYS A 208 -1.01 16.79 6.36
N ASP A 209 -1.56 17.54 5.40
CA ASP A 209 -2.18 18.83 5.70
C ASP A 209 -3.54 18.59 6.39
N PRO A 210 -3.71 18.98 7.67
CA PRO A 210 -4.97 18.78 8.37
C PRO A 210 -6.12 19.60 7.80
N LYS A 211 -5.85 20.71 7.09
CA LYS A 211 -6.90 21.59 6.54
C LYS A 211 -7.54 21.01 5.29
N THR A 212 -6.72 20.56 4.36
CA THR A 212 -7.18 20.02 3.07
C THR A 212 -7.34 18.51 3.07
N GLY A 213 -6.70 17.82 4.02
CA GLY A 213 -6.63 16.36 4.06
C GLY A 213 -5.63 15.77 3.05
N ILE A 214 -4.95 16.61 2.26
CA ILE A 214 -3.94 16.17 1.29
C ILE A 214 -2.75 15.57 2.03
N VAL A 215 -2.31 14.41 1.56
CA VAL A 215 -1.07 13.77 1.98
C VAL A 215 0.00 14.08 0.93
N TYR A 216 1.06 14.73 1.36
CA TYR A 216 2.22 15.07 0.55
C TYR A 216 3.35 14.10 0.88
N THR A 217 3.88 13.43 -0.13
CA THR A 217 5.08 12.61 0.02
C THR A 217 6.22 13.22 -0.80
N PHE A 218 7.29 13.55 -0.08
CA PHE A 218 8.52 14.12 -0.59
C PHE A 218 9.50 12.99 -0.77
N TYR A 219 9.77 12.64 -2.03
CA TYR A 219 10.62 11.52 -2.40
C TYR A 219 12.05 11.98 -2.65
N LYS A 220 12.97 11.32 -1.95
CA LYS A 220 14.39 11.39 -2.26
C LYS A 220 14.80 10.08 -2.90
N ILE A 221 14.98 10.14 -4.22
CA ILE A 221 15.08 8.97 -5.10
C ILE A 221 16.54 8.54 -5.24
N ASN A 222 17.47 9.47 -5.47
CA ASN A 222 18.89 9.17 -5.47
C ASN A 222 19.70 10.21 -4.68
N LYS A 223 20.88 9.82 -4.16
CA LYS A 223 21.82 10.68 -3.40
C LYS A 223 22.01 12.04 -4.06
N SER A 224 22.15 12.03 -5.38
CA SER A 224 22.18 13.21 -6.23
C SER A 224 21.52 12.92 -7.56
N MET A 225 20.43 13.62 -7.86
CA MET A 225 19.82 13.64 -9.19
C MET A 225 20.02 15.01 -9.83
N THR A 226 20.45 15.01 -11.09
CA THR A 226 20.44 16.21 -11.93
C THR A 226 19.00 16.61 -12.26
N THR A 227 18.78 17.87 -12.63
CA THR A 227 17.47 18.36 -13.09
C THR A 227 16.90 17.53 -14.22
N LYS A 228 17.76 17.10 -15.17
CA LYS A 228 17.35 16.22 -16.27
C LYS A 228 16.86 14.87 -15.75
N GLN A 229 17.62 14.23 -14.86
CA GLN A 229 17.22 12.95 -14.27
C GLN A 229 15.91 13.07 -13.49
N ARG A 230 15.67 14.18 -12.77
CA ARG A 230 14.38 14.44 -12.10
C ARG A 230 13.24 14.59 -13.10
N GLY A 231 13.48 15.29 -14.21
CA GLY A 231 12.49 15.46 -15.27
C GLY A 231 12.14 14.16 -16.00
N ASP A 232 13.12 13.26 -16.14
CA ASP A 232 12.97 11.98 -16.82
C ASP A 232 12.32 10.88 -15.97
N ILE A 233 11.96 11.15 -14.70
CA ILE A 233 11.29 10.17 -13.83
C ILE A 233 9.95 9.76 -14.46
N PRO A 234 9.75 8.47 -14.79
CA PRO A 234 8.48 7.96 -15.28
C PRO A 234 7.46 7.82 -14.14
N LEU A 235 6.23 8.25 -14.41
CA LEU A 235 5.12 8.17 -13.47
C LEU A 235 3.96 7.36 -14.02
N GLU A 236 3.47 6.50 -13.14
CA GLU A 236 2.27 5.69 -13.30
C GLU A 236 1.38 5.89 -12.08
N LEU A 237 0.10 5.58 -12.25
CA LEU A 237 -0.91 5.73 -11.21
C LEU A 237 -1.79 4.49 -11.18
N PHE A 238 -1.94 3.91 -9.98
CA PHE A 238 -3.01 2.97 -9.73
C PHE A 238 -4.12 3.64 -8.92
N ILE A 239 -5.36 3.35 -9.29
CA ILE A 239 -6.55 3.81 -8.57
C ILE A 239 -7.39 2.56 -8.26
N GLU A 240 -7.55 2.27 -6.98
CA GLU A 240 -8.41 1.18 -6.51
C GLU A 240 -9.84 1.38 -7.02
N ASN A 241 -10.50 0.33 -7.50
CA ASN A 241 -11.95 0.31 -7.76
C ASN A 241 -12.52 -1.12 -7.57
N GLU A 242 -13.84 -1.26 -7.62
CA GLU A 242 -14.51 -2.55 -7.39
C GLU A 242 -14.13 -3.64 -8.40
N GLU A 243 -13.86 -3.27 -9.65
CA GLU A 243 -13.52 -4.23 -10.72
C GLU A 243 -12.09 -4.78 -10.58
N SER A 244 -11.23 -4.07 -9.86
CA SER A 244 -9.81 -4.40 -9.71
C SER A 244 -9.46 -4.98 -8.34
N VAL A 245 -10.41 -5.01 -7.39
CA VAL A 245 -10.19 -5.54 -6.04
C VAL A 245 -10.99 -6.78 -5.77
N GLN A 246 -10.28 -7.83 -5.38
CA GLN A 246 -10.85 -9.04 -4.81
C GLN A 246 -10.72 -9.00 -3.28
N LYS A 247 -11.82 -9.26 -2.57
CA LYS A 247 -11.83 -9.42 -1.12
C LYS A 247 -11.72 -10.89 -0.76
N ILE A 248 -10.69 -11.25 -0.01
CA ILE A 248 -10.38 -12.64 0.36
C ILE A 248 -10.50 -12.77 1.88
N PRO A 249 -11.57 -13.41 2.40
CA PRO A 249 -11.72 -13.65 3.83
C PRO A 249 -10.76 -14.73 4.31
N PHE A 250 -10.37 -14.66 5.58
CA PHE A 250 -9.55 -15.69 6.23
C PHE A 250 -9.94 -15.90 7.70
N ASP A 251 -9.75 -17.12 8.20
CA ASP A 251 -9.85 -17.45 9.62
C ASP A 251 -8.84 -18.53 10.02
N PHE A 252 -7.81 -18.10 10.74
CA PHE A 252 -6.67 -18.89 11.19
C PHE A 252 -6.72 -19.13 12.69
N LYS A 253 -6.60 -20.39 13.12
CA LYS A 253 -6.67 -20.77 14.55
C LYS A 253 -5.39 -21.44 15.04
N ASN A 254 -5.06 -21.18 16.30
CA ASN A 254 -4.02 -21.85 17.09
C ASN A 254 -2.61 -21.80 16.50
N PHE A 255 -2.24 -20.69 15.84
CA PHE A 255 -0.89 -20.52 15.31
C PHE A 255 0.10 -20.24 16.43
N GLN A 256 1.23 -20.94 16.42
CA GLN A 256 2.27 -20.79 17.43
C GLN A 256 2.98 -19.44 17.28
N VAL A 257 3.17 -18.76 18.40
CA VAL A 257 3.98 -17.55 18.47
C VAL A 257 5.42 -17.98 18.76
N LYS A 258 6.32 -17.68 17.82
CA LYS A 258 7.75 -17.89 18.03
C LYS A 258 8.29 -16.79 18.95
N GLN A 259 9.11 -17.18 19.91
CA GLN A 259 9.85 -16.28 20.81
C GLN A 259 11.25 -16.05 20.25
#